data_AF-A0A8H6LUA3-F1
#
_entry.id   AF-A0A8H6LUA3-F1
#
_cell.length_a   1.000
_cell.length_b   1.000
_cell.length_c   1.000
_cell.angle_alpha   90.00
_cell.angle_beta   90.00
_cell.angle_gamma   90.00
#
_symmetry.space_group_name_H-M   'P 1'
#
loop_
_entity.id
_entity.type
_entity.pdbx_description
1 polymer ?
#
loop_
_entity_poly.entity_id
_entity_poly.type
_entity_poly.pdbx_seq_one_letter_code
_entity_poly.pdbx_strand_id
1 'polypeptide(L)'
;ISTPVDDVPPEVLADIFESMIDMSDAGSDSKTLLLIAGVCRRWRAILLAHPQLWTSLRLTIARKTVVRTPDVLEARLHGRLQAWYGRAGGLPLNLHMYLTTTLRK
;
A
#
# COMPACT_ATOMS: atom_id res chain seq x y z
N ILE A 1 15.86 -25.16 8.71
CA ILE A 1 16.66 -24.83 7.52
C ILE A 1 16.66 -23.31 7.42
N SER A 2 17.80 -22.66 7.67
CA SER A 2 17.94 -21.21 7.42
C SER A 2 18.02 -21.01 5.91
N THR A 3 17.25 -20.09 5.36
CA THR A 3 17.38 -19.71 3.95
C THR A 3 18.21 -18.43 3.86
N PRO A 4 18.96 -18.18 2.77
CA PRO A 4 19.86 -17.01 2.69
C PRO A 4 19.17 -15.66 2.93
N VAL A 5 17.86 -15.58 2.66
CA VAL A 5 17.07 -14.36 2.89
C VAL A 5 16.85 -14.08 4.39
N ASP A 6 16.96 -15.09 5.25
CA ASP A 6 16.82 -14.97 6.70
C ASP A 6 17.98 -14.20 7.35
N ASP A 7 19.15 -14.22 6.70
CA ASP A 7 20.37 -13.56 7.16
C ASP A 7 20.46 -12.09 6.72
N VAL A 8 19.57 -11.64 5.83
CA VAL A 8 19.51 -10.24 5.38
C VAL A 8 19.03 -9.34 6.52
N PRO A 9 19.69 -8.21 6.84
CA PRO A 9 19.18 -7.29 7.86
C PRO A 9 17.75 -6.79 7.55
N PRO A 10 16.89 -6.60 8.56
CA PRO A 10 15.52 -6.16 8.34
C PRO A 10 15.42 -4.81 7.62
N GLU A 11 16.39 -3.92 7.81
CA GLU A 11 16.47 -2.61 7.15
C GLU A 11 16.66 -2.78 5.63
N VAL A 12 17.54 -3.70 5.22
CA VAL A 12 17.79 -3.98 3.80
C VAL A 12 16.56 -4.61 3.14
N LEU A 13 15.83 -5.47 3.85
CA LEU A 13 14.55 -5.99 3.34
C LEU A 13 13.50 -4.89 3.22
N ALA A 14 13.47 -3.95 4.16
CA ALA A 14 12.56 -2.82 4.12
C ALA A 14 12.84 -1.91 2.90
N ASP A 15 14.11 -1.61 2.62
CA ASP A 15 14.51 -0.84 1.42
C ASP A 15 14.10 -1.53 0.11
N ILE A 16 14.21 -2.87 0.07
CA ILE A 16 13.74 -3.68 -1.05
C ILE A 16 12.22 -3.55 -1.19
N PHE A 17 11.46 -3.58 -0.09
CA PHE A 17 10.02 -3.44 -0.12
C PHE A 17 9.58 -2.05 -0.61
N GLU A 18 10.27 -0.99 -0.17
CA GLU A 18 10.05 0.37 -0.68
C GLU A 18 10.25 0.42 -2.19
N SER A 19 11.37 -0.12 -2.67
CA SER A 19 11.68 -0.19 -4.10
C SER A 19 10.61 -0.96 -4.89
N MET A 20 10.10 -2.09 -4.35
CA MET A 20 9.03 -2.85 -4.97
C MET A 20 7.72 -2.07 -5.09
N ILE A 21 7.39 -1.25 -4.09
CA ILE A 21 6.20 -0.40 -4.13
C ILE A 21 6.39 0.72 -5.15
N ASP A 22 7.54 1.38 -5.15
CA ASP A 22 7.82 2.48 -6.08
C ASP A 22 7.74 2.04 -7.54
N MET A 23 8.25 0.84 -7.85
CA MET A 23 8.16 0.23 -9.19
C MET A 23 6.74 -0.24 -9.57
N SER A 24 5.80 -0.32 -8.61
CA SER A 24 4.46 -0.83 -8.87
C SER A 24 3.54 0.22 -9.52
N ASP A 25 2.61 -0.26 -10.35
CA ASP A 25 1.65 0.60 -11.05
C ASP A 25 0.76 1.39 -10.07
N ALA A 26 0.32 2.58 -10.49
CA ALA A 26 -0.57 3.42 -9.70
C ALA A 26 -1.85 2.68 -9.28
N GLY A 27 -2.08 2.61 -7.96
CA GLY A 27 -3.22 1.91 -7.37
C GLY A 27 -2.96 0.43 -7.03
N SER A 28 -1.75 -0.07 -7.26
CA SER A 28 -1.35 -1.44 -6.93
C SER A 28 -0.61 -1.59 -5.59
N ASP A 29 -0.27 -0.49 -4.91
CA ASP A 29 0.50 -0.48 -3.64
C ASP A 29 -0.05 -1.51 -2.63
N SER A 30 -1.37 -1.53 -2.42
CA SER A 30 -2.00 -2.47 -1.50
C SER A 30 -1.87 -3.94 -1.94
N LYS A 31 -1.87 -4.21 -3.26
CA LYS A 31 -1.64 -5.56 -3.78
C LYS A 31 -0.19 -5.97 -3.60
N THR A 32 0.76 -5.08 -3.90
CA THR A 32 2.19 -5.31 -3.72
C THR A 32 2.50 -5.61 -2.26
N LEU A 33 2.01 -4.80 -1.32
CA LEU A 33 2.16 -5.07 0.12
C LEU A 33 1.53 -6.40 0.56
N LEU A 34 0.37 -6.78 0.01
CA LEU A 34 -0.25 -8.07 0.32
C LEU A 34 0.59 -9.25 -0.18
N LEU A 35 1.22 -9.14 -1.35
CA LEU A 35 2.14 -10.15 -1.87
C LEU A 35 3.38 -10.28 -0.99
N ILE A 36 4.01 -9.16 -0.62
CA ILE A 36 5.18 -9.14 0.27
C ILE A 36 4.83 -9.75 1.64
N ALA A 37 3.71 -9.33 2.24
CA ALA A 37 3.23 -9.88 3.51
C ALA A 37 2.86 -11.38 3.42
N GLY A 38 2.57 -11.89 2.22
CA GLY A 38 2.23 -13.28 1.96
C GLY A 38 3.41 -14.24 1.97
N VAL A 39 4.64 -13.76 1.82
CA VAL A 39 5.84 -14.60 1.68
C VAL A 39 6.14 -15.41 2.95
N CYS A 40 6.34 -14.73 4.07
CA CYS A 40 6.56 -15.38 5.36
C CYS A 40 6.21 -14.46 6.53
N ARG A 41 6.20 -15.01 7.76
CA ARG A 41 5.90 -14.24 8.99
C ARG A 41 6.89 -13.11 9.23
N ARG A 42 8.17 -13.32 8.91
CA ARG A 42 9.25 -12.32 9.09
C ARG A 42 9.05 -11.13 8.16
N TRP A 43 8.74 -11.35 6.89
CA TRP A 43 8.47 -10.28 5.92
C TRP A 43 7.25 -9.46 6.31
N ARG A 44 6.16 -10.12 6.74
CA ARG A 44 4.98 -9.43 7.27
C ARG A 44 5.33 -8.58 8.50
N ALA A 45 6.16 -9.08 9.42
CA ALA A 45 6.55 -8.33 10.62
C ALA A 45 7.38 -7.09 10.27
N ILE A 46 8.37 -7.22 9.38
CA ILE A 46 9.20 -6.09 8.92
C ILE A 46 8.33 -5.03 8.23
N LEU A 47 7.47 -5.45 7.31
CA LEU A 47 6.56 -4.54 6.58
C LEU A 47 5.64 -3.76 7.53
N LEU A 48 5.08 -4.41 8.55
CA LEU A 48 4.22 -3.75 9.54
C LEU A 48 5.00 -2.82 10.49
N ALA A 49 6.27 -3.11 10.75
CA ALA A 49 7.11 -2.35 11.66
C ALA A 49 7.82 -1.16 11.00
N HIS A 50 7.80 -1.05 9.67
CA HIS A 50 8.51 0.00 8.93
C HIS A 50 7.55 1.11 8.48
N PRO A 51 7.49 2.26 9.19
CA PRO A 51 6.46 3.28 8.96
C PRO A 51 6.53 3.94 7.59
N GLN A 52 7.73 3.99 6.99
CA GLN A 52 7.97 4.63 5.69
C GLN A 52 7.12 4.02 4.57
N LEU A 53 6.89 2.70 4.59
CA LEU A 53 6.04 1.97 3.61
C LEU A 53 4.57 2.42 3.62
N TRP A 54 4.16 3.11 4.69
CA TRP A 54 2.78 3.53 4.91
C TRP A 54 2.59 5.03 4.71
N THR A 55 3.65 5.77 4.36
CA THR A 55 3.59 7.23 4.17
C THR A 55 2.97 7.65 2.85
N SER A 56 3.07 6.82 1.82
CA SER A 56 2.49 7.10 0.50
C SER A 56 1.37 6.11 0.16
N LEU A 57 0.28 6.61 -0.42
CA LEU A 57 -0.80 5.78 -0.92
C LEU A 57 -1.31 6.30 -2.26
N ARG A 58 -1.26 5.45 -3.29
CA ARG A 58 -1.88 5.69 -4.60
C ARG A 58 -3.22 4.99 -4.69
N LEU A 59 -4.27 5.75 -4.97
CA LEU A 59 -5.64 5.26 -5.11
C LEU A 59 -6.18 5.53 -6.51
N THR A 60 -6.71 4.48 -7.12
CA THR A 60 -7.40 4.58 -8.41
C THR A 60 -8.89 4.39 -8.18
N ILE A 61 -9.68 5.44 -8.45
CA ILE A 61 -11.12 5.50 -8.20
C ILE A 61 -11.84 5.59 -9.54
N ALA A 62 -12.79 4.68 -9.77
CA ALA A 62 -13.60 4.73 -11.00
C ALA A 62 -14.59 5.90 -10.93
N ARG A 63 -14.65 6.73 -11.97
CA ARG A 63 -15.55 7.89 -12.03
C ARG A 63 -17.02 7.51 -11.80
N LYS A 64 -17.44 6.35 -12.30
CA LYS A 64 -18.79 5.81 -12.08
C LYS A 64 -19.13 5.61 -10.59
N THR A 65 -18.13 5.28 -9.76
CA THR A 65 -18.31 5.07 -8.32
C THR A 65 -18.51 6.40 -7.62
N VAL A 66 -17.73 7.43 -8.00
CA VAL A 66 -17.89 8.79 -7.49
C VAL A 66 -19.30 9.33 -7.77
N VAL A 67 -19.79 9.12 -8.99
CA VAL A 67 -21.09 9.66 -9.43
C VAL A 67 -22.26 8.88 -8.83
N ARG A 68 -22.19 7.55 -8.75
CA ARG A 68 -23.33 6.72 -8.36
C ARG A 68 -23.48 6.53 -6.86
N THR A 69 -22.37 6.50 -6.14
CA THR A 69 -22.35 6.12 -4.72
C THR A 69 -21.31 6.94 -3.95
N PRO A 70 -21.49 8.27 -3.84
CA PRO A 70 -20.52 9.14 -3.18
C PRO A 70 -20.35 8.80 -1.69
N ASP A 71 -21.44 8.58 -0.95
CA ASP A 71 -21.38 8.31 0.50
C ASP A 71 -20.66 6.99 0.82
N VAL A 72 -20.92 5.95 0.02
CA VAL A 72 -20.26 4.63 0.15
C VAL A 72 -18.78 4.73 -0.17
N LEU A 73 -18.42 5.56 -1.16
CA LEU A 73 -17.03 5.82 -1.50
C LEU A 73 -16.32 6.52 -0.35
N GLU A 74 -16.92 7.55 0.22
CA GLU A 74 -16.36 8.29 1.36
C GLU A 74 -16.08 7.38 2.55
N ALA A 75 -17.08 6.61 2.99
CA ALA A 75 -16.92 5.68 4.11
C ALA A 75 -15.79 4.66 3.86
N ARG A 76 -15.68 4.14 2.63
CA ARG A 76 -14.62 3.21 2.23
C ARG A 76 -13.25 3.86 2.17
N LEU A 77 -13.16 5.07 1.65
CA LEU A 77 -11.92 5.82 1.59
C LEU A 77 -11.43 6.14 3.00
N HIS A 78 -12.31 6.64 3.86
CA HIS A 78 -11.96 6.94 5.25
C HIS A 78 -11.40 5.71 5.97
N GLY A 79 -12.11 4.57 5.92
CA GLY A 79 -11.63 3.33 6.54
C GLY A 79 -10.29 2.84 5.96
N ARG A 80 -10.10 2.98 4.64
CA ARG A 80 -8.84 2.59 3.99
C ARG A 80 -7.67 3.51 4.35
N LEU A 81 -7.90 4.81 4.39
CA LEU A 81 -6.87 5.80 4.76
C LEU A 81 -6.45 5.63 6.21
N GLN A 82 -7.41 5.44 7.13
CA GLN A 82 -7.14 5.16 8.54
C GLN A 82 -6.30 3.89 8.71
N ALA A 83 -6.69 2.79 8.06
CA ALA A 83 -5.97 1.53 8.17
C ALA A 83 -4.55 1.58 7.55
N TRP A 84 -4.35 2.41 6.52
CA TRP A 84 -3.05 2.60 5.88
C TRP A 84 -2.14 3.52 6.69
N TYR A 85 -2.56 4.77 6.90
CA TYR A 85 -1.75 5.80 7.55
C TYR A 85 -1.61 5.61 9.05
N GLY A 86 -2.48 4.82 9.70
CA GLY A 86 -2.32 4.46 11.11
C GLY A 86 -0.99 3.75 11.42
N ARG A 87 -0.26 3.28 10.39
CA ARG A 87 1.05 2.65 10.50
C ARG A 87 2.23 3.59 10.17
N ALA A 88 1.96 4.76 9.61
CA ALA A 88 2.99 5.73 9.23
C ALA A 88 3.59 6.50 10.43
N GLY A 89 2.97 6.38 11.61
CA GLY A 89 3.38 7.12 12.80
C GLY A 89 3.24 8.62 12.61
N GLY A 90 4.28 9.38 12.95
CA GLY A 90 4.33 10.85 12.80
C GLY A 90 4.98 11.34 11.51
N LEU A 91 5.23 10.47 10.54
CA LEU A 91 5.89 10.84 9.29
C LEU A 91 4.95 11.64 8.36
N PRO A 92 5.49 12.49 7.46
CA PRO A 92 4.69 13.19 6.46
C PRO A 92 3.93 12.21 5.55
N LEU A 93 2.65 12.50 5.31
CA LEU A 93 1.76 11.65 4.52
C LEU A 93 1.58 12.20 3.10
N ASN A 94 1.61 11.30 2.11
CA ASN A 94 1.41 11.58 0.70
C ASN A 94 0.23 10.77 0.18
N LEU A 95 -0.75 11.44 -0.44
CA LEU A 95 -1.94 10.82 -1.00
C LEU A 95 -2.07 11.21 -2.47
N HIS A 96 -2.06 10.20 -3.34
CA HIS A 96 -2.27 10.39 -4.77
C HIS A 96 -3.57 9.73 -5.20
N MET A 97 -4.47 10.49 -5.80
CA MET A 97 -5.75 9.99 -6.28
C MET A 97 -5.86 10.13 -7.79
N TYR A 98 -6.24 9.04 -8.45
CA TYR A 98 -6.43 8.98 -9.89
C TYR A 98 -7.88 8.62 -10.20
N LEU A 99 -8.52 9.37 -11.10
CA LEU A 99 -9.87 9.08 -11.58
C LEU A 99 -9.79 8.31 -12.90
N THR A 100 -10.41 7.14 -12.97
CA THR A 100 -10.50 6.37 -14.21
C THR A 100 -11.88 6.49 -14.84
N THR A 101 -11.89 6.89 -16.10
CA THR A 101 -13.05 6.75 -16.98
C THR A 101 -12.90 5.41 -17.70
N THR A 102 -13.55 4.36 -17.22
CA THR A 102 -13.66 3.13 -18.01
C THR A 102 -14.42 3.45 -19.30
N LEU A 103 -13.69 3.63 -20.41
CA LEU A 103 -14.25 3.54 -21.75
C LEU A 103 -14.77 2.11 -21.91
N ARG A 104 -16.06 1.96 -22.21
CA ARG A 104 -16.62 0.66 -22.59
C ARG A 104 -15.94 0.26 -23.91
N LYS A 105 -15.22 -0.87 -23.92
CA LYS A 105 -14.96 -1.61 -25.16
C LYS A 105 -16.27 -2.26 -25.62
#